data_AF-A0AAU4G1G9-F1
#
_entry.id   AF-A0AAU4G1G9-F1
#
_cell.length_a   1.000
_cell.length_b   1.000
_cell.length_c   1.000
_cell.angle_alpha   90.00
_cell.angle_beta   90.00
_cell.angle_gamma   90.00
#
_symmetry.space_group_name_H-M   'P 1'
#
loop_
_entity.id
_entity.type
_entity.pdbx_description
1 polymer ?
#
loop_
_entity_poly.entity_id
_entity_poly.type
_entity_poly.pdbx_seq_one_letter_code
_entity_poly.pdbx_strand_id
1 'polypeptide(L)'
;MIPSVIAATVVVLLWSLTAGRLEKWRVSAPMAMVAAGLAIGFTTRNVLGGGLNTEIAQHIAELILALLLFVDATAVKGGYLGHDGRTVIRLLFVALPLSILITMGVGLLVLPGLGWAAALLIACIIMPTDFAPATSVVRDARIPERIRHVLNVESGYCAVRY
;
A
#
# COMPACT_ATOMS: atom_id res chain seq x y z
N MET A 1 -6.40 -11.63 -28.80
CA MET A 1 -5.91 -12.51 -27.71
C MET A 1 -4.39 -12.67 -27.74
N ILE A 2 -3.80 -13.18 -28.83
CA ILE A 2 -2.34 -13.32 -29.00
C ILE A 2 -1.53 -12.01 -28.82
N PRO A 3 -1.91 -10.86 -29.41
CA PRO A 3 -1.14 -9.61 -29.23
C PRO A 3 -1.19 -9.06 -27.80
N SER A 4 -2.28 -9.31 -27.08
CA SER A 4 -2.45 -8.89 -25.68
C SER A 4 -1.55 -9.68 -24.73
N VAL A 5 -1.37 -10.98 -24.99
CA VAL A 5 -0.47 -11.85 -24.22
C VAL A 5 0.99 -11.46 -24.46
N ILE A 6 1.37 -11.22 -25.72
CA ILE A 6 2.74 -10.77 -26.07
C ILE A 6 3.06 -9.43 -25.39
N ALA A 7 2.12 -8.48 -25.40
CA ALA A 7 2.30 -7.20 -24.72
C ALA A 7 2.49 -7.37 -23.21
N ALA A 8 1.69 -8.22 -22.55
CA ALA A 8 1.82 -8.50 -21.13
C ALA A 8 3.18 -9.15 -20.80
N THR A 9 3.64 -10.11 -21.60
CA THR A 9 4.93 -10.78 -21.41
C THR A 9 6.11 -9.83 -21.60
N VAL A 10 6.07 -8.95 -22.62
CA VAL A 10 7.12 -7.95 -22.86
C VAL A 10 7.19 -6.94 -21.73
N VAL A 11 6.05 -6.54 -21.17
CA VAL A 11 5.96 -5.67 -20.00
C VAL A 11 6.59 -6.30 -18.76
N VAL A 12 6.25 -7.56 -18.47
CA VAL A 12 6.81 -8.29 -17.33
C VAL A 12 8.32 -8.49 -17.49
N LEU A 13 8.78 -8.74 -18.71
CA LEU A 13 10.22 -8.84 -19.04
C LEU A 13 10.96 -7.51 -18.85
N LEU A 14 10.43 -6.40 -19.37
CA LEU A 14 11.02 -5.08 -19.16
C LEU A 14 11.06 -4.69 -17.68
N TRP A 15 10.00 -5.01 -16.95
CA TRP A 15 9.94 -4.80 -15.51
C TRP A 15 11.02 -5.61 -14.77
N SER A 16 11.11 -6.91 -15.05
CA SER A 16 12.10 -7.80 -14.46
C SER A 16 13.55 -7.35 -14.74
N LEU A 17 13.81 -6.85 -15.95
CA LEU A 17 15.13 -6.34 -16.36
C LEU A 17 15.51 -5.00 -15.72
N THR A 18 14.53 -4.15 -15.37
CA THR A 18 14.77 -2.81 -14.82
C THR A 18 14.75 -2.78 -13.28
N ALA A 19 14.16 -3.78 -12.63
CA ALA A 19 13.99 -3.86 -11.18
C ALA A 19 15.30 -3.64 -10.39
N GLY A 20 16.41 -4.29 -10.81
CA GLY A 20 17.71 -4.14 -10.13
C GLY A 20 18.43 -2.81 -10.38
N ARG A 21 18.03 -2.04 -11.41
CA ARG A 21 18.64 -0.73 -11.71
C ARG A 21 17.97 0.40 -10.92
N LEU A 22 16.69 0.25 -10.58
CA LEU A 22 15.90 1.23 -9.83
C LEU A 22 16.26 1.30 -8.34
N GLU A 23 16.77 0.21 -7.76
CA GLU A 23 17.25 0.18 -6.37
C GLU A 23 18.35 1.22 -6.10
N LYS A 24 19.12 1.60 -7.12
CA LYS A 24 20.19 2.62 -7.02
C LYS A 24 19.68 4.07 -6.99
N TRP A 25 18.42 4.34 -7.32
CA TRP A 25 17.88 5.70 -7.49
C TRP A 25 16.98 6.17 -6.35
N ARG A 26 16.91 5.43 -5.23
CA ARG A 26 15.97 5.70 -4.11
C ARG A 26 14.48 5.71 -4.51
N VAL A 27 14.14 5.11 -5.65
CA VAL A 27 12.75 4.92 -6.08
C VAL A 27 12.21 3.67 -5.37
N SER A 28 11.14 3.82 -4.59
CA SER A 28 10.50 2.67 -3.95
C SER A 28 9.81 1.79 -4.99
N ALA A 29 9.73 0.48 -4.72
CA ALA A 29 9.11 -0.47 -5.63
C ALA A 29 7.68 -0.08 -6.08
N PRO A 30 6.79 0.46 -5.20
CA PRO A 30 5.47 0.89 -5.65
C PRO A 30 5.49 2.12 -6.55
N MET A 31 6.36 3.11 -6.28
CA MET A 31 6.48 4.30 -7.16
C MET A 31 6.88 3.87 -8.57
N ALA A 32 7.82 2.93 -8.66
CA ALA A 32 8.22 2.34 -9.93
C ALA A 32 7.06 1.59 -10.61
N MET A 33 6.30 0.78 -9.86
CA MET A 33 5.16 0.03 -10.39
C MET A 33 4.07 0.95 -10.94
N VAL A 34 3.76 2.03 -10.22
CA VAL A 34 2.79 3.05 -10.65
C VAL A 34 3.28 3.74 -11.92
N ALA A 35 4.55 4.17 -11.96
CA ALA A 35 5.14 4.82 -13.14
C ALA A 35 5.16 3.90 -14.37
N ALA A 36 5.52 2.63 -14.19
CA ALA A 36 5.48 1.63 -15.24
C ALA A 36 4.04 1.40 -15.71
N GLY A 37 3.09 1.19 -14.81
CA GLY A 37 1.67 1.02 -15.12
C GLY A 37 1.11 2.20 -15.92
N LEU A 38 1.49 3.44 -15.54
CA LEU A 38 1.12 4.65 -16.27
C LEU A 38 1.72 4.69 -17.69
N ALA A 39 3.02 4.41 -17.82
CA ALA A 39 3.70 4.38 -19.13
C ALA A 39 3.11 3.33 -20.08
N ILE A 40 2.78 2.15 -19.55
CA ILE A 40 2.12 1.06 -20.28
C ILE A 40 0.70 1.47 -20.67
N GLY A 41 -0.07 2.04 -19.73
CA GLY A 41 -1.43 2.53 -19.97
C GLY A 41 -1.50 3.54 -21.12
N PHE A 42 -0.57 4.50 -21.15
CA PHE A 42 -0.45 5.49 -22.24
C PHE A 42 -0.04 4.84 -23.57
N THR A 43 0.96 3.95 -23.55
CA THR A 43 1.49 3.31 -24.78
C THR A 43 0.47 2.38 -25.43
N THR A 44 -0.30 1.64 -24.62
CA THR A 44 -1.29 0.65 -25.10
C THR A 44 -2.69 1.23 -25.29
N ARG A 45 -2.88 2.56 -25.21
CA ARG A 45 -4.19 3.24 -25.31
C ARG A 45 -5.26 2.61 -24.41
N ASN A 46 -4.88 2.24 -23.19
CA ASN A 46 -5.77 1.67 -22.18
C ASN A 46 -6.50 0.35 -22.57
N VAL A 47 -6.07 -0.35 -23.63
CA VAL A 47 -6.65 -1.65 -24.04
C VAL A 47 -6.44 -2.71 -22.94
N LEU A 48 -5.35 -2.60 -22.17
CA LEU A 48 -5.08 -3.44 -21.00
C LEU A 48 -5.95 -3.07 -19.79
N GLY A 49 -6.30 -1.80 -19.59
CA GLY A 49 -7.18 -1.37 -18.50
C GLY A 49 -8.58 -1.98 -18.60
N GLY A 50 -9.10 -2.12 -19.82
CA GLY A 50 -10.37 -2.82 -20.07
C GLY A 50 -10.30 -4.34 -19.79
N GLY A 51 -9.14 -4.98 -19.99
CA GLY A 51 -8.93 -6.40 -19.68
C GLY A 51 -8.64 -6.70 -18.20
N LEU A 52 -8.07 -5.72 -17.48
CA LEU A 52 -7.83 -5.78 -16.03
C LEU A 52 -9.06 -5.39 -15.20
N ASN A 53 -10.04 -4.71 -15.78
CA ASN A 53 -11.34 -4.46 -15.15
C ASN A 53 -12.28 -5.68 -15.30
N THR A 54 -11.76 -6.87 -15.00
CA THR A 54 -12.49 -8.14 -15.08
C THR A 54 -12.57 -8.77 -13.70
N GLU A 55 -13.63 -9.56 -13.45
CA GLU A 55 -13.80 -10.25 -12.17
C GLU A 55 -12.58 -11.14 -11.82
N ILE A 56 -11.92 -11.72 -12.83
CA ILE A 56 -10.72 -12.54 -12.64
C ILE A 56 -9.58 -11.73 -12.00
N ALA A 57 -9.33 -10.52 -12.50
CA ALA A 57 -8.28 -9.66 -11.95
C ALA A 57 -8.61 -9.21 -10.51
N GLN A 58 -9.89 -8.93 -10.23
CA GLN A 58 -10.36 -8.63 -8.87
C GLN A 58 -10.10 -9.82 -7.92
N HIS A 59 -10.50 -11.04 -8.29
CA HIS A 59 -10.28 -12.23 -7.47
C HIS A 59 -8.80 -12.51 -7.23
N ILE A 60 -7.95 -12.28 -8.24
CA ILE A 60 -6.50 -12.41 -8.09
C ILE A 60 -5.97 -11.37 -7.09
N ALA A 61 -6.42 -10.11 -7.16
CA ALA A 61 -6.04 -9.07 -6.22
C ALA A 61 -6.51 -9.38 -4.79
N GLU A 62 -7.74 -9.87 -4.62
CA GLU A 62 -8.28 -10.33 -3.34
C GLU A 62 -7.45 -11.48 -2.77
N LEU A 63 -7.07 -12.47 -3.59
CA LEU A 63 -6.25 -13.59 -3.17
C LEU A 63 -4.86 -13.14 -2.73
N ILE A 64 -4.23 -12.24 -3.48
CA ILE A 64 -2.92 -11.66 -3.13
C ILE A 64 -3.04 -10.89 -1.81
N LEU A 65 -4.06 -10.05 -1.67
CA LEU A 65 -4.29 -9.26 -0.45
C LEU A 65 -4.53 -10.18 0.76
N ALA A 66 -5.34 -11.23 0.61
CA ALA A 66 -5.59 -12.22 1.65
C ALA A 66 -4.30 -12.96 2.04
N LEU A 67 -3.48 -13.34 1.06
CA LEU A 67 -2.18 -13.98 1.30
C LEU A 67 -1.21 -13.04 2.04
N LEU A 68 -1.12 -11.77 1.62
CA LEU A 68 -0.26 -10.77 2.27
C LEU A 68 -0.70 -10.56 3.72
N LEU A 69 -2.00 -10.35 3.96
CA LEU A 69 -2.56 -10.22 5.31
C LEU A 69 -2.31 -11.48 6.16
N PHE A 70 -2.37 -12.67 5.57
CA PHE A 70 -2.06 -13.92 6.26
C PHE A 70 -0.58 -14.00 6.64
N VAL A 71 0.33 -13.71 5.70
CA VAL A 71 1.77 -13.71 5.97
C VAL A 71 2.09 -12.72 7.09
N ASP A 72 1.56 -11.51 7.01
CA ASP A 72 1.74 -10.48 8.05
C ASP A 72 1.19 -10.95 9.40
N ALA A 73 0.02 -11.58 9.43
CA ALA A 73 -0.54 -12.15 10.65
C ALA A 73 0.34 -13.27 11.25
N THR A 74 0.96 -14.11 10.43
CA THR A 74 1.85 -15.19 10.91
C THR A 74 3.23 -14.71 11.38
N ALA A 75 3.70 -13.56 10.90
CA ALA A 75 4.96 -12.96 11.32
C ALA A 75 4.92 -12.41 12.76
N VAL A 76 3.72 -12.21 13.32
CA VAL A 76 3.49 -11.73 14.68
C VAL A 76 3.77 -12.81 15.72
N LYS A 77 5.04 -12.96 16.12
CA LYS A 77 5.43 -13.81 17.26
C LYS A 77 5.62 -12.98 18.53
N GLY A 78 4.70 -13.14 19.49
CA GLY A 78 4.97 -12.87 20.90
C GLY A 78 4.41 -11.57 21.49
N GLY A 79 3.07 -11.47 21.58
CA GLY A 79 2.39 -10.51 22.48
C GLY A 79 2.15 -9.13 21.86
N TYR A 80 0.87 -8.81 21.72
CA TYR A 80 0.37 -7.65 20.98
C TYR A 80 0.63 -6.27 21.65
N LEU A 81 1.12 -6.30 22.89
CA LEU A 81 1.36 -5.14 23.74
C LEU A 81 2.72 -5.27 24.43
N GLY A 82 3.80 -4.98 23.70
CA GLY A 82 5.05 -4.60 24.36
C GLY A 82 4.84 -3.37 25.28
N HIS A 83 5.93 -2.91 25.90
CA HIS A 83 5.96 -1.85 26.94
C HIS A 83 5.17 -0.55 26.62
N ASP A 84 4.79 -0.30 25.36
CA ASP A 84 4.08 0.89 24.86
C ASP A 84 2.62 0.64 24.39
N GLY A 85 1.99 -0.49 24.72
CA GLY A 85 0.65 -0.86 24.23
C GLY A 85 -0.47 0.19 24.43
N ARG A 86 -0.36 1.05 25.45
CA ARG A 86 -1.30 2.17 25.65
C ARG A 86 -1.22 3.23 24.54
N THR A 87 -0.02 3.49 24.02
CA THR A 87 0.21 4.43 22.92
C THR A 87 -0.37 3.88 21.63
N VAL A 88 -0.17 2.58 21.38
CA VAL A 88 -0.70 1.87 20.21
C VAL A 88 -2.22 1.88 20.20
N ILE A 89 -2.86 1.57 21.33
CA ILE A 89 -4.33 1.62 21.45
C ILE A 89 -4.84 3.04 21.19
N ARG A 90 -4.17 4.07 21.71
CA ARG A 90 -4.58 5.47 21.48
C ARG A 90 -4.43 5.86 20.01
N LEU A 91 -3.38 5.41 19.33
CA LEU A 91 -3.21 5.65 17.89
C LEU A 91 -4.31 4.96 17.09
N LEU A 92 -4.57 3.68 17.35
CA LEU A 92 -5.54 2.90 16.60
C LEU A 92 -7.01 3.32 16.84
N PHE A 93 -7.38 3.59 18.10
CA PHE A 93 -8.77 3.91 18.47
C PHE A 93 -9.07 5.41 18.53
N VAL A 94 -8.06 6.28 18.49
CA VAL A 94 -8.28 7.74 18.52
C VAL A 94 -7.72 8.40 17.27
N ALA A 95 -6.44 8.20 16.95
CA ALA A 95 -5.82 8.91 15.83
C ALA A 95 -6.39 8.46 14.47
N LEU A 96 -6.54 7.15 14.25
CA LEU A 96 -7.08 6.61 12.99
C LEU A 96 -8.55 6.99 12.71
N PRO A 97 -9.51 6.85 13.66
CA PRO A 97 -10.87 7.32 13.38
C PRO A 97 -10.93 8.83 13.22
N LEU A 98 -10.12 9.59 13.96
CA LEU A 98 -10.04 11.04 13.81
C LEU A 98 -9.49 11.42 12.42
N SER A 99 -8.47 10.73 11.93
CA SER A 99 -7.91 10.97 10.61
C SER A 99 -8.88 10.62 9.49
N ILE A 100 -9.67 9.55 9.64
CA ILE A 100 -10.76 9.20 8.72
C ILE A 100 -11.81 10.30 8.69
N LEU A 101 -12.26 10.81 9.84
CA LEU A 101 -13.26 11.87 9.91
C LEU A 101 -12.76 13.19 9.29
N ILE A 102 -11.50 13.55 9.55
CA ILE A 102 -10.87 14.72 8.93
C ILE A 102 -10.83 14.54 7.41
N THR A 103 -10.37 13.38 6.93
CA THR A 103 -10.28 13.09 5.50
C THR A 103 -11.64 13.10 4.82
N MET A 104 -12.67 12.54 5.47
CA MET A 104 -14.04 12.60 4.99
C MET A 104 -14.54 14.04 4.89
N GLY A 105 -14.29 14.87 5.91
CA GLY A 105 -14.66 16.28 5.91
C GLY A 105 -13.98 17.06 4.78
N VAL A 106 -12.68 16.84 4.58
CA VAL A 106 -11.93 17.41 3.45
C VAL A 106 -12.49 16.90 2.12
N GLY A 107 -12.79 15.61 2.01
CA GLY A 107 -13.36 15.01 0.80
C GLY A 107 -14.70 15.64 0.42
N LEU A 108 -15.58 15.88 1.39
CA LEU A 108 -16.87 16.55 1.18
C LEU A 108 -16.72 18.03 0.77
N LEU A 109 -15.67 18.71 1.26
CA LEU A 109 -15.36 20.09 0.87
C LEU A 109 -14.78 20.19 -0.55
N VAL A 110 -13.88 19.27 -0.91
CA VAL A 110 -13.18 19.29 -2.21
C VAL A 110 -14.05 18.75 -3.34
N LEU A 111 -14.94 17.81 -3.05
CA LEU A 111 -15.83 17.15 -4.02
C LEU A 111 -17.30 17.46 -3.71
N PRO A 112 -17.76 18.71 -3.94
CA PRO A 112 -19.15 19.09 -3.69
C PRO A 112 -20.08 18.27 -4.59
N GLY A 113 -20.94 17.46 -3.97
CA GLY A 113 -21.86 16.53 -4.67
C GLY A 113 -21.56 15.06 -4.42
N LEU A 114 -20.42 14.72 -3.80
CA LEU A 114 -20.16 13.36 -3.36
C LEU A 114 -20.97 13.05 -2.09
N GLY A 115 -21.73 11.96 -2.10
CA GLY A 115 -22.49 11.54 -0.91
C GLY A 115 -21.56 11.23 0.26
N TRP A 116 -22.01 11.50 1.49
CA TRP A 116 -21.22 11.26 2.71
C TRP A 116 -20.71 9.83 2.82
N ALA A 117 -21.49 8.84 2.36
CA ALA A 117 -21.09 7.43 2.36
C ALA A 117 -19.90 7.17 1.41
N ALA A 118 -19.91 7.76 0.22
CA ALA A 118 -18.80 7.64 -0.73
C ALA A 118 -17.54 8.35 -0.23
N ALA A 119 -17.68 9.54 0.39
CA ALA A 119 -16.56 10.23 1.03
C ALA A 119 -15.97 9.43 2.19
N LEU A 120 -16.81 8.78 3.00
CA LEU A 120 -16.37 7.89 4.08
C LEU A 120 -15.61 6.67 3.54
N LEU A 121 -16.13 6.03 2.48
CA LEU A 121 -15.45 4.90 1.84
C LEU A 121 -14.06 5.28 1.32
N ILE A 122 -13.96 6.40 0.61
CA ILE A 122 -12.68 6.91 0.12
C ILE A 122 -11.74 7.21 1.28
N ALA A 123 -12.23 7.85 2.35
CA ALA A 123 -11.43 8.11 3.54
C ALA A 123 -10.91 6.82 4.18
N CYS A 124 -11.73 5.77 4.28
CA CYS A 124 -11.32 4.46 4.79
C CYS A 124 -10.31 3.74 3.89
N ILE A 125 -10.28 4.03 2.59
CA ILE A 125 -9.29 3.45 1.66
C ILE A 125 -7.96 4.20 1.74
N ILE A 126 -8.00 5.53 1.86
CA ILE A 126 -6.81 6.40 1.80
C ILE A 126 -6.08 6.47 3.14
N MET A 127 -6.80 6.51 4.27
CA MET A 127 -6.18 6.73 5.58
C MET A 127 -5.33 5.59 6.15
N PRO A 128 -5.70 4.30 6.06
CA PRO A 128 -4.86 3.25 6.62
C PRO A 128 -3.50 3.27 5.90
N THR A 129 -2.44 3.52 6.67
CA THR A 129 -1.09 3.72 6.14
C THR A 129 -0.32 2.41 6.20
N ASP A 130 0.14 1.93 5.05
CA ASP A 130 1.05 0.79 4.94
C ASP A 130 2.50 1.30 4.78
N PHE A 131 3.39 0.97 5.72
CA PHE A 131 4.82 1.29 5.61
C PHE A 131 5.67 0.14 5.07
N ALA A 132 5.09 -0.98 4.61
CA ALA A 132 5.79 -2.01 3.83
C ALA A 132 6.63 -1.41 2.68
N PRO A 133 6.17 -0.39 1.93
CA PRO A 133 7.00 0.26 0.91
C PRO A 133 8.02 1.28 1.43
N ALA A 134 7.94 1.65 2.71
CA ALA A 134 8.81 2.63 3.38
C ALA A 134 9.70 1.96 4.46
N THR A 135 10.03 0.67 4.28
CA THR A 135 10.90 -0.09 5.21
C THR A 135 12.25 0.58 5.48
N SER A 136 12.77 1.37 4.54
CA SER A 136 14.01 2.14 4.70
C SER A 136 13.90 3.24 5.77
N VAL A 137 12.72 3.83 5.96
CA VAL A 137 12.45 4.83 7.01
C VAL A 137 12.33 4.13 8.36
N VAL A 138 11.60 3.02 8.42
CA VAL A 138 11.37 2.27 9.67
C VAL A 138 12.68 1.66 10.21
N ARG A 139 13.63 1.33 9.32
CA ARG A 139 14.95 0.77 9.67
C ARG A 139 16.07 1.80 9.83
N ASP A 140 15.80 3.10 9.68
CA ASP A 140 16.83 4.13 9.76
C ASP A 140 17.32 4.32 11.21
N ALA A 141 18.59 4.02 11.47
CA ALA A 141 19.20 4.14 12.80
C ALA A 141 19.28 5.59 13.31
N ARG A 142 19.05 6.60 12.46
CA ARG A 142 18.97 8.01 12.86
C ARG A 142 17.66 8.35 13.58
N ILE A 143 16.65 7.49 13.49
CA ILE A 143 15.35 7.69 14.15
C ILE A 143 15.38 7.05 15.55
N PRO A 144 15.01 7.79 16.62
CA PRO A 144 14.91 7.25 17.97
C PRO A 144 14.13 5.93 18.02
N GLU A 145 14.62 4.98 18.81
CA GLU A 145 14.04 3.62 18.93
C GLU A 145 12.54 3.67 19.22
N ARG A 146 12.10 4.57 20.10
CA ARG A 146 10.68 4.73 20.46
C ARG A 146 9.79 5.10 19.27
N ILE A 147 10.28 5.98 18.37
CA ILE A 147 9.52 6.38 17.17
C ILE A 147 9.51 5.24 16.15
N ARG A 148 10.64 4.55 15.97
CA ARG A 148 10.69 3.34 15.13
C ARG A 148 9.75 2.27 15.63
N HIS A 149 9.67 2.04 16.94
CA HIS A 149 8.79 1.05 17.53
C HIS A 149 7.31 1.41 17.35
N VAL A 150 6.94 2.69 17.45
CA VAL A 150 5.58 3.16 17.17
C VAL A 150 5.25 3.01 15.68
N LEU A 151 6.13 3.46 14.79
CA LEU A 151 5.95 3.33 13.33
C LEU A 151 5.85 1.86 12.88
N ASN A 152 6.67 0.97 13.45
CA ASN A 152 6.69 -0.45 13.12
C ASN A 152 5.44 -1.18 13.65
N VAL A 153 4.77 -0.62 14.67
CA VAL A 153 3.47 -1.13 15.14
C VAL A 153 2.33 -0.55 14.30
N GLU A 154 2.38 0.73 13.95
CA GLU A 154 1.39 1.42 13.10
C GLU A 154 1.38 0.88 11.67
N SER A 155 2.55 0.54 11.13
CA SER A 155 2.71 -0.09 9.81
C SER A 155 2.22 -1.52 9.72
N GLY A 156 1.78 -2.10 10.84
CA GLY A 156 1.55 -3.52 10.94
C GLY A 156 2.87 -4.29 10.93
N TYR A 157 3.44 -4.55 12.10
CA TYR A 157 3.92 -5.89 12.45
C TYR A 157 4.96 -6.63 11.57
N CYS A 158 5.68 -5.97 10.66
CA CYS A 158 6.67 -6.63 9.80
C CYS A 158 8.00 -5.86 9.65
N ALA A 159 8.83 -5.92 10.69
CA ALA A 159 10.29 -5.89 10.52
C ALA A 159 10.95 -6.67 11.68
N VAL A 160 10.87 -8.00 11.62
CA VAL A 160 11.71 -8.88 12.44
C VAL A 160 13.18 -8.61 12.09
N ARG A 161 13.93 -8.25 13.14
CA ARG A 161 15.38 -8.39 13.35
C ARG A 161 16.27 -8.37 12.11
N TYR A 162 17.08 -7.32 11.99
CA TYR A 162 18.54 -7.43 12.09
C TYR A 162 19.07 -6.21 12.83
#